data_AF-A0A6A5W4V4-F1
#
_entry.id   AF-A0A6A5W4V4-F1
#
_cell.length_a   1.000
_cell.length_b   1.000
_cell.length_c   1.000
_cell.angle_alpha   90.00
_cell.angle_beta   90.00
_cell.angle_gamma   90.00
#
_symmetry.space_group_name_H-M   'P 1'
#
loop_
_entity.id
_entity.type
_entity.pdbx_description
1 polymer ?
#
loop_
_entity_poly.entity_id
_entity_poly.type
_entity_poly.pdbx_seq_one_letter_code
_entity_poly.pdbx_strand_id
1 'polypeptide(L)'
;MQPAVFGNLPVELFLCVLDQLVGTRDGHQPVAYAPSDSITKTLRNLTLVSKNTYLLASQYLYTHCIYLDTCTNYSLFRRTLGFDLGYNPEALQYGQASRHEELFTAANIQPHITSLFMSPQKTDCCRATLMIRLPQVIDLLTTIGFTLKRLVLDLQPVYTPASEVEAIRPHFGRNNIFWSMPNLEELICSYDTYDYFPCPPPNLKRLATTSQGLDDVWMGSYPSSLETLFVLRELELDRLDIDAIFNHYKGKSLDVVLIDVSANHQTPTGTREWRDDDIVRIWEIDVPKSYYGDEDDLILCDLWVWEHAVAGTLFAQEKRRMRSWNQLQAALVQVEPA
;
A
#
# COMPACT_ATOMS: atom_id res chain seq x y z
N MET A 1 26.83 43.74 3.65
CA MET A 1 26.47 42.49 2.94
C MET A 1 27.20 41.34 3.61
N GLN A 2 26.52 40.57 4.45
CA GLN A 2 27.08 39.30 4.95
C GLN A 2 27.03 38.28 3.81
N PRO A 3 28.12 37.56 3.50
CA PRO A 3 28.09 36.50 2.51
C PRO A 3 27.18 35.38 3.02
N ALA A 4 26.28 34.90 2.16
CA ALA A 4 25.37 33.80 2.47
C ALA A 4 26.20 32.53 2.71
N VAL A 5 26.33 32.14 3.98
CA VAL A 5 27.18 31.00 4.43
C VAL A 5 26.70 29.66 3.82
N PHE A 6 25.42 29.55 3.46
CA PHE A 6 24.86 28.35 2.83
C PHE A 6 24.81 28.40 1.29
N GLY A 7 25.16 29.53 0.65
CA GLY A 7 25.16 29.65 -0.81
C GLY A 7 26.29 28.88 -1.51
N ASN A 8 27.27 28.39 -0.74
CA ASN A 8 28.49 27.76 -1.27
C ASN A 8 28.59 26.25 -0.98
N LEU A 9 27.55 25.62 -0.42
CA LEU A 9 27.58 24.16 -0.24
C LEU A 9 27.41 23.47 -1.60
N PRO A 10 28.33 22.58 -2.01
CA PRO A 10 28.14 21.75 -3.20
C PRO A 10 26.83 20.96 -3.11
N VAL A 11 26.13 20.86 -4.23
CA VAL A 11 24.82 20.21 -4.32
C VAL A 11 24.89 18.74 -3.87
N GLU A 12 26.01 18.09 -4.12
CA GLU A 12 26.30 16.70 -3.78
C GLU A 12 26.34 16.49 -2.26
N LEU A 13 26.87 17.46 -1.51
CA LEU A 13 26.87 17.37 -0.04
C LEU A 13 25.45 17.53 0.51
N PHE A 14 24.63 18.38 -0.11
CA PHE A 14 23.23 18.52 0.30
C PHE A 14 22.44 17.23 0.01
N LEU A 15 22.64 16.62 -1.17
CA LEU A 15 22.04 15.33 -1.51
C LEU A 15 22.47 14.24 -0.51
N CYS A 16 23.74 14.18 -0.13
CA CYS A 16 24.21 13.25 0.90
C CYS A 16 23.48 13.45 2.23
N VAL A 17 23.25 14.70 2.65
CA VAL A 17 22.45 15.00 3.85
C VAL A 17 21.01 14.51 3.70
N LEU A 18 20.38 14.71 2.53
CA LEU A 18 19.01 14.25 2.27
C LEU A 18 18.92 12.72 2.26
N ASP A 19 19.89 12.03 1.65
CA ASP A 19 19.98 10.56 1.63
C ASP A 19 20.10 9.98 3.03
N GLN A 20 20.93 10.60 3.89
CA GLN A 20 21.04 10.19 5.30
C GLN A 20 19.80 10.54 6.12
N LEU A 21 19.04 11.57 5.74
CA LEU A 21 17.80 11.94 6.41
C LEU A 21 16.68 10.93 6.14
N VAL A 22 16.54 10.47 4.89
CA VAL A 22 15.49 9.49 4.50
C VAL A 22 15.96 8.05 4.61
N GLY A 23 17.26 7.81 4.76
CA GLY A 23 17.81 6.48 4.97
C GLY A 23 17.36 5.89 6.29
N THR A 24 16.92 4.63 6.28
CA THR A 24 16.66 3.86 7.49
C THR A 24 17.82 2.91 7.77
N ARG A 25 18.11 2.68 9.06
CA ARG A 25 19.25 1.84 9.48
C ARG A 25 19.14 0.41 8.97
N ASP A 26 17.91 -0.09 8.87
CA ASP A 26 17.61 -1.47 8.51
C ASP A 26 17.34 -1.64 7.00
N GLY A 27 17.49 -0.57 6.20
CA GLY A 27 17.26 -0.57 4.75
C GLY A 27 15.78 -0.61 4.32
N HIS A 28 14.86 -0.84 5.25
CA HIS A 28 13.42 -0.82 4.99
C HIS A 28 12.90 0.62 5.01
N GLN A 29 12.56 1.17 3.84
CA GLN A 29 11.95 2.48 3.74
C GLN A 29 10.42 2.36 3.83
N PRO A 30 9.76 3.12 4.71
CA PRO A 30 8.31 3.27 4.71
C PRO A 30 7.75 3.55 3.32
N VAL A 31 6.51 3.14 3.09
CA VAL A 31 5.81 3.51 1.84
C VAL A 31 5.62 5.02 1.80
N ALA A 32 5.25 5.63 2.93
CA ALA A 32 5.28 7.08 3.09
C ALA A 32 5.47 7.47 4.55
N TYR A 33 6.33 8.45 4.81
CA TYR A 33 6.45 9.07 6.13
C TYR A 33 5.21 9.94 6.42
N ALA A 34 4.62 9.74 7.60
CA ALA A 34 3.45 10.49 8.04
C ALA A 34 3.73 12.00 8.20
N PRO A 35 2.71 12.87 8.19
CA PRO A 35 2.88 14.32 8.37
C PRO A 35 3.50 14.72 9.72
N SER A 36 3.27 13.90 10.74
CA SER A 36 3.82 14.09 12.10
C SER A 36 5.29 13.70 12.20
N ASP A 37 5.83 12.95 11.24
CA ASP A 37 7.20 12.46 11.23
C ASP A 37 8.23 13.59 11.15
N SER A 38 9.34 13.43 11.85
CA SER A 38 10.44 14.39 11.86
C SER A 38 11.07 14.59 10.48
N ILE A 39 11.15 13.55 9.65
CA ILE A 39 11.67 13.58 8.29
C ILE A 39 10.76 14.44 7.42
N THR A 40 9.45 14.16 7.44
CA THR A 40 8.46 14.94 6.68
C THR A 40 8.48 16.42 7.07
N LYS A 41 8.53 16.72 8.37
CA LYS A 41 8.65 18.10 8.87
C LYS A 41 9.95 18.77 8.41
N THR A 42 11.06 18.05 8.45
CA THR A 42 12.38 18.57 8.05
C THR A 42 12.40 18.86 6.55
N LEU A 43 11.96 17.93 5.70
CA LEU A 43 11.85 18.13 4.26
C LEU A 43 10.93 19.31 3.92
N ARG A 44 9.76 19.41 4.57
CA ARG A 44 8.86 20.57 4.42
C ARG A 44 9.57 21.88 4.78
N ASN A 45 10.28 21.94 5.90
CA ASN A 45 11.02 23.14 6.30
C ASN A 45 12.12 23.49 5.29
N LEU A 46 12.85 22.52 4.76
CA LEU A 46 13.88 22.73 3.74
C LEU A 46 13.32 23.32 2.44
N THR A 47 12.06 23.04 2.10
CA THR A 47 11.40 23.69 0.96
C THR A 47 11.18 25.19 1.17
N LEU A 48 11.19 25.67 2.41
CA LEU A 48 10.96 27.09 2.75
C LEU A 48 12.25 27.90 2.92
N VAL A 49 13.43 27.26 2.89
CA VAL A 49 14.72 27.92 3.17
C VAL A 49 15.20 28.77 1.99
N SER A 50 15.22 28.21 0.78
CA SER A 50 15.74 28.88 -0.43
C SER A 50 15.19 28.24 -1.70
N LYS A 51 15.33 28.92 -2.84
CA LYS A 51 14.95 28.35 -4.15
C LYS A 51 15.73 27.07 -4.49
N ASN A 52 17.03 27.01 -4.18
CA ASN A 52 17.84 25.84 -4.50
C ASN A 52 17.47 24.63 -3.63
N THR A 53 17.30 24.83 -2.33
CA THR A 53 16.87 23.77 -1.42
C THR A 53 15.44 23.31 -1.71
N TYR A 54 14.56 24.22 -2.15
CA TYR A 54 13.20 23.88 -2.58
C TYR A 54 13.18 22.80 -3.65
N LEU A 55 14.00 22.93 -4.70
CA LEU A 55 13.98 21.99 -5.82
C LEU A 55 14.27 20.56 -5.35
N LEU A 56 15.36 20.37 -4.62
CA LEU A 56 15.80 19.05 -4.17
C LEU A 56 14.95 18.51 -3.03
N ALA A 57 14.65 19.32 -2.01
CA ALA A 57 13.83 18.88 -0.90
C ALA A 57 12.40 18.51 -1.33
N SER A 58 11.85 19.19 -2.35
CA SER A 58 10.55 18.81 -2.93
C SER A 58 10.62 17.43 -3.54
N GLN A 59 11.67 17.10 -4.31
CA GLN A 59 11.81 15.77 -4.92
C GLN A 59 11.77 14.66 -3.86
N TYR A 60 12.51 14.81 -2.75
CA TYR A 60 12.48 13.84 -1.64
C TYR A 60 11.12 13.81 -0.93
N LEU A 61 10.48 14.97 -0.73
CA LEU A 61 9.16 15.06 -0.11
C LEU A 61 8.10 14.30 -0.92
N TYR A 62 8.07 14.46 -2.25
CA TYR A 62 7.12 13.75 -3.12
C TYR A 62 7.53 12.29 -3.39
N THR A 63 8.79 11.92 -3.14
CA THR A 63 9.23 10.52 -3.22
C THR A 63 8.82 9.72 -1.99
N HIS A 64 8.93 10.33 -0.79
CA HIS A 64 8.90 9.58 0.46
C HIS A 64 7.76 9.98 1.42
N CYS A 65 7.05 11.08 1.20
CA CYS A 65 6.15 11.64 2.22
C CYS A 65 4.72 11.88 1.74
N ILE A 66 4.27 11.22 0.66
CA ILE A 66 2.89 11.34 0.20
C ILE A 66 2.01 10.41 1.03
N TYR A 67 1.55 10.95 2.16
CA TYR A 67 0.72 10.28 3.14
C TYR A 67 -0.66 10.95 3.19
N LEU A 68 -1.66 10.32 2.56
CA LEU A 68 -3.01 10.87 2.37
C LEU A 68 -4.02 10.13 3.27
N ASP A 69 -3.89 10.33 4.57
CA ASP A 69 -4.68 9.71 5.65
C ASP A 69 -5.98 10.43 6.00
N THR A 70 -6.19 11.62 5.45
CA THR A 70 -7.37 12.43 5.74
C THR A 70 -7.95 13.04 4.49
N CYS A 71 -9.27 13.27 4.49
CA CYS A 71 -9.96 13.99 3.41
C CYS A 71 -9.32 15.35 3.12
N THR A 72 -8.78 16.02 4.14
CA THR A 72 -8.09 17.32 4.03
C THR A 72 -6.76 17.18 3.31
N ASN A 73 -5.87 16.29 3.77
CA ASN A 73 -4.57 16.07 3.12
C ASN A 73 -4.73 15.63 1.66
N TYR A 74 -5.70 14.75 1.41
CA TYR A 74 -6.07 14.30 0.08
C TYR A 74 -6.53 15.46 -0.82
N SER A 75 -7.46 16.29 -0.35
CA SER A 75 -7.98 17.44 -1.12
C SER A 75 -6.88 18.47 -1.41
N LEU A 76 -6.05 18.78 -0.41
CA LEU A 76 -4.91 19.67 -0.55
C LEU A 76 -3.87 19.14 -1.56
N PHE A 77 -3.62 17.83 -1.57
CA PHE A 77 -2.72 17.22 -2.54
C PHE A 77 -3.27 17.31 -3.96
N ARG A 78 -4.56 17.00 -4.17
CA ARG A 78 -5.23 17.18 -5.47
C ARG A 78 -5.14 18.62 -5.95
N ARG A 79 -5.44 19.60 -5.09
CA ARG A 79 -5.26 21.02 -5.41
C ARG A 79 -3.81 21.34 -5.78
N THR A 80 -2.86 20.76 -5.06
CA THR A 80 -1.43 20.94 -5.31
C THR A 80 -0.98 20.31 -6.63
N LEU A 81 -1.72 19.35 -7.20
CA LEU A 81 -1.49 18.83 -8.55
C LEU A 81 -2.23 19.61 -9.64
N GLY A 82 -3.10 20.56 -9.26
CA GLY A 82 -3.87 21.39 -10.20
C GLY A 82 -5.27 20.86 -10.50
N PHE A 83 -5.78 19.89 -9.75
CA PHE A 83 -7.16 19.45 -9.88
C PHE A 83 -8.12 20.52 -9.37
N ASP A 84 -9.22 20.72 -10.09
CA ASP A 84 -10.34 21.51 -9.60
C ASP A 84 -11.05 20.77 -8.46
N LEU A 85 -11.21 21.46 -7.34
CA LEU A 85 -11.94 20.93 -6.18
C LEU A 85 -13.41 21.38 -6.16
N GLY A 86 -13.82 22.29 -7.05
CA GLY A 86 -15.16 22.86 -7.06
C GLY A 86 -15.51 23.55 -5.75
N TYR A 87 -16.69 23.25 -5.20
CA TYR A 87 -17.19 23.80 -3.93
C TYR A 87 -16.61 23.12 -2.67
N ASN A 88 -15.33 22.72 -2.70
CA ASN A 88 -14.67 22.14 -1.54
C ASN A 88 -14.11 23.25 -0.63
N PRO A 89 -14.22 23.14 0.70
CA PRO A 89 -13.61 24.09 1.64
C PRO A 89 -12.09 24.28 1.47
N GLU A 90 -11.41 23.26 0.95
CA GLU A 90 -9.98 23.31 0.65
C GLU A 90 -9.67 23.93 -0.72
N ALA A 91 -10.66 24.36 -1.50
CA ALA A 91 -10.43 25.13 -2.72
C ALA A 91 -9.81 26.51 -2.38
N LEU A 92 -8.94 27.01 -3.26
CA LEU A 92 -8.41 28.37 -3.10
C LEU A 92 -9.53 29.38 -3.38
N GLN A 93 -9.68 30.34 -2.47
CA GLN A 93 -10.57 31.47 -2.70
C GLN A 93 -9.95 32.45 -3.70
N TYR A 94 -10.79 33.24 -4.35
CA TYR A 94 -10.33 34.26 -5.28
C TYR A 94 -9.29 35.19 -4.62
N GLY A 95 -8.14 35.37 -5.29
CA GLY A 95 -7.05 36.21 -4.82
C GLY A 95 -6.11 35.56 -3.78
N GLN A 96 -6.35 34.32 -3.36
CA GLN A 96 -5.39 33.58 -2.54
C GLN A 96 -4.19 33.12 -3.37
N ALA A 97 -3.00 33.21 -2.78
CA ALA A 97 -1.78 32.73 -3.42
C ALA A 97 -1.85 31.21 -3.61
N SER A 98 -1.67 30.76 -4.85
CA SER A 98 -1.51 29.36 -5.19
C SER A 98 -0.07 28.89 -4.99
N ARG A 99 0.22 27.63 -5.36
CA ARG A 99 1.60 27.14 -5.45
C ARG A 99 2.41 28.03 -6.41
N HIS A 100 3.71 28.18 -6.15
CA HIS A 100 4.61 28.92 -7.03
C HIS A 100 4.91 28.09 -8.28
N GLU A 101 4.13 28.27 -9.35
CA GLU A 101 4.18 27.45 -10.57
C GLU A 101 5.59 27.30 -11.13
N GLU A 102 6.36 28.39 -11.25
CA GLU A 102 7.72 28.31 -11.82
C GLU A 102 8.65 27.36 -11.02
N LEU A 103 8.61 27.43 -9.69
CA LEU A 103 9.43 26.58 -8.84
C LEU A 103 8.93 25.14 -8.87
N PHE A 104 7.62 24.95 -8.87
CA PHE A 104 6.99 23.63 -8.93
C PHE A 104 7.32 22.92 -10.25
N THR A 105 7.23 23.62 -11.37
CA THR A 105 7.65 23.14 -12.69
C THR A 105 9.15 22.87 -12.73
N ALA A 106 9.98 23.78 -12.19
CA ALA A 106 11.43 23.60 -12.14
C ALA A 106 11.87 22.41 -11.28
N ALA A 107 11.14 22.11 -10.20
CA ALA A 107 11.41 20.95 -9.35
C ALA A 107 11.08 19.61 -10.06
N ASN A 108 10.27 19.66 -11.12
CA ASN A 108 9.85 18.51 -11.92
C ASN A 108 9.33 17.38 -11.04
N ILE A 109 8.34 17.65 -10.19
CA ILE A 109 7.96 16.74 -9.09
C ILE A 109 7.28 15.44 -9.54
N GLN A 110 6.62 15.42 -10.70
CA GLN A 110 5.74 14.31 -11.09
C GLN A 110 6.49 12.97 -11.24
N PRO A 111 7.67 12.90 -11.90
CA PRO A 111 8.50 11.69 -11.92
C PRO A 111 8.95 11.16 -10.55
N HIS A 112 8.94 12.01 -9.52
CA HIS A 112 9.35 11.63 -8.17
C HIS A 112 8.22 11.01 -7.34
N ILE A 113 6.97 11.09 -7.79
CA ILE A 113 5.82 10.45 -7.13
C ILE A 113 5.88 8.93 -7.39
N THR A 114 6.66 8.22 -6.57
CA THR A 114 6.93 6.79 -6.75
C THR A 114 6.32 5.91 -5.66
N SER A 115 5.90 6.52 -4.55
CA SER A 115 5.40 5.82 -3.37
C SER A 115 4.24 6.62 -2.76
N LEU A 116 3.15 5.95 -2.39
CA LEU A 116 1.93 6.60 -1.93
C LEU A 116 1.22 5.76 -0.88
N PHE A 117 0.87 6.40 0.25
CA PHE A 117 -0.14 5.91 1.19
C PHE A 117 -1.43 6.71 1.01
N MET A 118 -2.56 6.03 0.87
CA MET A 118 -3.88 6.63 0.72
C MET A 118 -4.92 5.87 1.54
N SER A 119 -5.50 6.56 2.53
CA SER A 119 -6.67 6.13 3.31
C SER A 119 -7.39 7.41 3.75
N PRO A 120 -8.22 8.04 2.90
CA PRO A 120 -8.66 9.43 3.12
C PRO A 120 -9.78 9.53 4.15
N GLN A 121 -9.48 9.26 5.42
CA GLN A 121 -10.46 9.20 6.50
C GLN A 121 -11.08 10.58 6.79
N LYS A 122 -12.37 10.57 7.07
CA LYS A 122 -13.10 11.75 7.55
C LYS A 122 -12.98 11.83 9.07
N THR A 123 -11.94 12.51 9.54
CA THR A 123 -11.68 12.73 10.98
C THR A 123 -12.28 14.06 11.47
N ASP A 124 -12.36 14.25 12.78
CA ASP A 124 -12.78 15.53 13.39
C ASP A 124 -11.90 16.71 12.94
N CYS A 125 -10.62 16.45 12.69
CA CYS A 125 -9.68 17.44 12.18
C CYS A 125 -10.04 17.93 10.76
N CYS A 126 -10.83 17.16 10.00
CA CYS A 126 -11.24 17.52 8.65
C CYS A 126 -12.32 18.60 8.60
N ARG A 127 -12.81 19.13 9.74
CA ARG A 127 -13.78 20.23 9.81
C ARG A 127 -14.92 20.07 8.77
N ALA A 128 -15.08 21.04 7.87
CA ALA A 128 -16.11 21.05 6.82
C ALA A 128 -15.73 20.27 5.54
N THR A 129 -14.50 19.76 5.41
CA THR A 129 -14.01 19.10 4.19
C THR A 129 -14.88 17.90 3.85
N LEU A 130 -15.35 17.80 2.61
CA LEU A 130 -16.26 16.75 2.19
C LEU A 130 -15.57 15.37 2.18
N MET A 131 -16.36 14.31 2.30
CA MET A 131 -15.86 12.95 2.08
C MET A 131 -15.36 12.79 0.64
N ILE A 132 -14.28 12.03 0.49
CA ILE A 132 -13.71 11.74 -0.82
C ILE A 132 -14.59 10.73 -1.54
N ARG A 133 -14.76 10.93 -2.85
CA ARG A 133 -15.55 10.05 -3.73
C ARG A 133 -14.66 9.24 -4.65
N LEU A 134 -15.14 8.08 -5.09
CA LEU A 134 -14.38 7.17 -5.95
C LEU A 134 -13.84 7.83 -7.24
N PRO A 135 -14.60 8.67 -7.99
CA PRO A 135 -14.06 9.33 -9.19
C PRO A 135 -12.85 10.22 -8.89
N GLN A 136 -12.80 10.82 -7.70
CA GLN A 136 -11.66 11.65 -7.30
C GLN A 136 -10.40 10.80 -7.12
N VAL A 137 -10.55 9.60 -6.55
CA VAL A 137 -9.48 8.61 -6.41
C VAL A 137 -8.99 8.15 -7.77
N ILE A 138 -9.91 7.84 -8.68
CA ILE A 138 -9.61 7.45 -10.06
C ILE A 138 -8.82 8.54 -10.79
N ASP A 139 -9.27 9.80 -10.73
CA ASP A 139 -8.59 10.94 -11.37
C ASP A 139 -7.16 11.09 -10.88
N LEU A 140 -6.98 11.04 -9.55
CA LEU A 140 -5.68 11.20 -8.91
C LEU A 140 -4.74 10.08 -9.34
N LEU A 141 -5.17 8.83 -9.17
CA LEU A 141 -4.37 7.65 -9.44
C LEU A 141 -4.07 7.47 -10.94
N THR A 142 -4.96 7.91 -11.83
CA THR A 142 -4.68 7.94 -13.28
C THR A 142 -3.58 8.94 -13.63
N THR A 143 -3.49 10.05 -12.88
CA THR A 143 -2.54 11.14 -13.15
C THR A 143 -1.11 10.82 -12.67
N ILE A 144 -0.98 10.14 -11.54
CA ILE A 144 0.33 9.79 -10.95
C ILE A 144 0.69 8.31 -11.14
N GLY A 145 -0.26 7.48 -11.59
CA GLY A 145 -0.13 6.03 -11.64
C GLY A 145 1.07 5.54 -12.42
N PHE A 146 1.43 6.24 -13.50
CA PHE A 146 2.56 5.86 -14.34
C PHE A 146 3.90 5.84 -13.60
N THR A 147 4.08 6.67 -12.57
CA THR A 147 5.35 6.79 -11.82
C THR A 147 5.36 5.98 -10.54
N LEU A 148 4.19 5.52 -10.07
CA LEU A 148 4.07 4.74 -8.84
C LEU A 148 4.75 3.37 -8.98
N LYS A 149 5.55 3.03 -7.97
CA LYS A 149 6.19 1.72 -7.77
C LYS A 149 5.63 0.98 -6.56
N ARG A 150 5.20 1.74 -5.53
CA ARG A 150 4.62 1.22 -4.29
C ARG A 150 3.34 1.97 -3.95
N LEU A 151 2.27 1.26 -3.63
CA LEU A 151 0.97 1.82 -3.30
C LEU A 151 0.36 1.08 -2.12
N VAL A 152 -0.03 1.84 -1.09
CA VAL A 152 -0.89 1.38 -0.01
C VAL A 152 -2.22 2.11 -0.15
N LEU A 153 -3.29 1.38 -0.44
CA LEU A 153 -4.59 1.91 -0.83
C LEU A 153 -5.72 1.33 0.02
N ASP A 154 -6.31 2.15 0.86
CA ASP A 154 -7.51 1.85 1.63
C ASP A 154 -8.69 2.66 1.08
N LEU A 155 -9.71 1.94 0.59
CA LEU A 155 -10.91 2.53 0.04
C LEU A 155 -12.11 2.50 0.99
N GLN A 156 -12.00 1.84 2.14
CA GLN A 156 -13.11 1.77 3.11
C GLN A 156 -13.64 3.17 3.52
N PRO A 157 -12.81 4.21 3.68
CA PRO A 157 -13.29 5.54 4.05
C PRO A 157 -13.92 6.33 2.89
N VAL A 158 -13.85 5.81 1.66
CA VAL A 158 -14.30 6.49 0.44
C VAL A 158 -15.81 6.32 0.27
N TYR A 159 -16.52 7.43 0.11
CA TYR A 159 -17.96 7.38 -0.12
C TYR A 159 -18.26 7.09 -1.59
N THR A 160 -18.88 5.93 -1.83
CA THR A 160 -19.16 5.44 -3.18
C THR A 160 -20.63 5.03 -3.33
N PRO A 161 -21.52 5.90 -3.82
CA PRO A 161 -22.89 5.53 -4.17
C PRO A 161 -22.95 4.45 -5.24
N ALA A 162 -24.00 3.62 -5.20
CA ALA A 162 -24.21 2.55 -6.18
C ALA A 162 -24.17 3.02 -7.63
N SER A 163 -24.66 4.24 -7.93
CA SER A 163 -24.60 4.80 -9.28
C SER A 163 -23.17 5.05 -9.78
N GLU A 164 -22.22 5.35 -8.90
CA GLU A 164 -20.80 5.49 -9.27
C GLU A 164 -20.14 4.13 -9.49
N VAL A 165 -20.50 3.14 -8.68
CA VAL A 165 -20.05 1.75 -8.89
C VAL A 165 -20.53 1.21 -10.24
N GLU A 166 -21.79 1.50 -10.60
CA GLU A 166 -22.32 1.10 -11.90
C GLU A 166 -21.68 1.87 -13.06
N ALA A 167 -21.26 3.13 -12.85
CA ALA A 167 -20.60 3.92 -13.89
C ALA A 167 -19.20 3.40 -14.26
N ILE A 168 -18.51 2.74 -13.31
CA ILE A 168 -17.22 2.09 -13.57
C ILE A 168 -17.35 0.66 -14.11
N ARG A 169 -18.58 0.11 -14.15
CA ARG A 169 -18.87 -1.19 -14.75
C ARG A 169 -19.02 -1.06 -16.27
N PRO A 170 -18.46 -1.99 -17.07
CA PRO A 170 -17.65 -3.13 -16.66
C PRO A 170 -16.21 -2.72 -16.27
N HIS A 171 -15.64 -3.37 -15.25
CA HIS A 171 -14.33 -3.05 -14.67
C HIS A 171 -13.12 -3.49 -15.52
N PHE A 172 -13.30 -3.63 -16.83
CA PHE A 172 -12.27 -4.07 -17.77
C PHE A 172 -11.83 -2.90 -18.67
N GLY A 173 -10.60 -2.97 -19.17
CA GLY A 173 -10.12 -1.94 -20.10
C GLY A 173 -9.76 -0.64 -19.39
N ARG A 174 -10.31 0.47 -19.89
CA ARG A 174 -10.04 1.83 -19.39
C ARG A 174 -10.65 2.13 -18.02
N ASN A 175 -11.55 1.26 -17.53
CA ASN A 175 -12.25 1.46 -16.26
C ASN A 175 -11.49 0.88 -15.05
N ASN A 176 -10.33 0.26 -15.27
CA ASN A 176 -9.47 -0.24 -14.21
C ASN A 176 -8.26 0.69 -14.02
N ILE A 177 -8.16 1.32 -12.84
CA ILE A 177 -7.08 2.28 -12.55
C ILE A 177 -5.68 1.66 -12.60
N PHE A 178 -5.54 0.37 -12.29
CA PHE A 178 -4.24 -0.28 -12.19
C PHE A 178 -3.56 -0.46 -13.54
N TRP A 179 -4.32 -0.37 -14.65
CA TRP A 179 -3.76 -0.38 -16.00
C TRP A 179 -2.96 0.90 -16.31
N SER A 180 -3.25 1.99 -15.60
CA SER A 180 -2.45 3.22 -15.67
C SER A 180 -1.15 3.14 -14.87
N MET A 181 -0.89 2.02 -14.18
CA MET A 181 0.23 1.82 -13.26
C MET A 181 1.18 0.71 -13.72
N PRO A 182 1.82 0.81 -14.90
CA PRO A 182 2.68 -0.24 -15.43
C PRO A 182 3.96 -0.46 -14.60
N ASN A 183 4.35 0.50 -13.78
CA ASN A 183 5.57 0.43 -12.96
C ASN A 183 5.28 -0.02 -11.51
N LEU A 184 4.03 -0.30 -11.16
CA LEU A 184 3.67 -0.70 -9.80
C LEU A 184 4.13 -2.13 -9.53
N GLU A 185 5.05 -2.26 -8.58
CA GLU A 185 5.62 -3.55 -8.19
C GLU A 185 5.09 -4.04 -6.84
N GLU A 186 4.59 -3.13 -6.01
CA GLU A 186 4.11 -3.40 -4.65
C GLU A 186 2.75 -2.72 -4.42
N LEU A 187 1.75 -3.52 -4.07
CA LEU A 187 0.40 -3.08 -3.77
C LEU A 187 -0.06 -3.70 -2.45
N ILE A 188 -0.50 -2.85 -1.53
CA ILE A 188 -1.24 -3.25 -0.33
C ILE A 188 -2.62 -2.60 -0.45
N CYS A 189 -3.69 -3.37 -0.33
CA CYS A 189 -5.03 -2.82 -0.45
C CYS A 189 -6.06 -3.40 0.53
N SER A 190 -7.08 -2.60 0.82
CA SER A 190 -8.25 -3.04 1.58
C SER A 190 -9.10 -4.04 0.78
N TYR A 191 -9.87 -4.88 1.47
CA TYR A 191 -10.71 -5.93 0.86
C TYR A 191 -11.68 -5.41 -0.22
N ASP A 192 -12.23 -4.20 -0.04
CA ASP A 192 -13.22 -3.57 -0.92
C ASP A 192 -12.60 -3.01 -2.21
N THR A 193 -11.27 -2.97 -2.31
CA THR A 193 -10.58 -2.49 -3.52
C THR A 193 -10.94 -3.32 -4.75
N TYR A 194 -11.17 -4.63 -4.58
CA TYR A 194 -11.51 -5.53 -5.68
C TYR A 194 -12.94 -5.37 -6.18
N ASP A 195 -13.85 -4.83 -5.36
CA ASP A 195 -15.23 -4.51 -5.79
C ASP A 195 -15.22 -3.43 -6.87
N TYR A 196 -14.19 -2.58 -6.88
CA TYR A 196 -14.01 -1.49 -7.83
C TYR A 196 -13.01 -1.84 -8.94
N PHE A 197 -11.93 -2.56 -8.60
CA PHE A 197 -10.79 -2.80 -9.48
C PHE A 197 -10.34 -4.28 -9.43
N PRO A 198 -11.08 -5.19 -10.07
CA PRO A 198 -10.88 -6.63 -9.93
C PRO A 198 -9.61 -7.15 -10.63
N CYS A 199 -9.07 -6.42 -11.62
CA CYS A 199 -7.82 -6.83 -12.29
C CYS A 199 -6.63 -6.11 -11.65
N PRO A 200 -5.65 -6.83 -11.09
CA PRO A 200 -4.47 -6.22 -10.49
C PRO A 200 -3.56 -5.55 -11.55
N PRO A 201 -2.58 -4.72 -11.11
CA PRO A 201 -1.56 -4.14 -11.98
C PRO A 201 -0.75 -5.22 -12.73
N PRO A 202 -0.36 -4.95 -14.00
CA PRO A 202 0.20 -5.98 -14.88
C PRO A 202 1.60 -6.48 -14.50
N ASN A 203 2.42 -5.66 -13.82
CA ASN A 203 3.80 -5.98 -13.45
C ASN A 203 3.98 -6.12 -11.93
N LEU A 204 2.89 -6.41 -11.22
CA LEU A 204 2.91 -6.51 -9.77
C LEU A 204 3.77 -7.70 -9.34
N LYS A 205 4.67 -7.49 -8.37
CA LYS A 205 5.52 -8.54 -7.78
C LYS A 205 5.06 -8.92 -6.38
N ARG A 206 4.57 -7.95 -5.61
CA ARG A 206 4.18 -8.10 -4.21
C ARG A 206 2.78 -7.54 -4.00
N LEU A 207 1.89 -8.38 -3.49
CA LEU A 207 0.51 -8.04 -3.18
C LEU A 207 0.21 -8.37 -1.73
N ALA A 208 -0.42 -7.46 -1.01
CA ALA A 208 -1.09 -7.76 0.24
C ALA A 208 -2.54 -7.26 0.19
N THR A 209 -3.47 -8.06 0.69
CA THR A 209 -4.89 -7.69 0.78
C THR A 209 -5.46 -8.10 2.12
N THR A 210 -6.35 -7.27 2.66
CA THR A 210 -7.05 -7.57 3.92
C THR A 210 -8.34 -8.35 3.74
N SER A 211 -8.54 -8.95 2.56
CA SER A 211 -9.62 -9.90 2.29
C SER A 211 -9.34 -11.27 2.94
N GLN A 212 -10.38 -11.90 3.50
CA GLN A 212 -10.31 -13.24 4.09
C GLN A 212 -10.61 -14.38 3.10
N GLY A 213 -10.57 -14.14 1.77
CA GLY A 213 -10.95 -15.14 0.77
C GLY A 213 -9.85 -15.45 -0.24
N LEU A 214 -9.88 -16.66 -0.78
CA LEU A 214 -9.09 -17.08 -1.93
C LEU A 214 -10.02 -17.44 -3.11
N ASP A 215 -11.13 -16.72 -3.26
CA ASP A 215 -12.16 -17.03 -4.25
C ASP A 215 -11.60 -17.15 -5.69
N ASP A 216 -12.12 -18.11 -6.44
CA ASP A 216 -11.71 -18.44 -7.83
C ASP A 216 -11.68 -17.21 -8.76
N VAL A 217 -12.57 -16.24 -8.52
CA VAL A 217 -12.67 -15.00 -9.32
C VAL A 217 -11.36 -14.19 -9.27
N TRP A 218 -10.66 -14.24 -8.13
CA TRP A 218 -9.47 -13.44 -7.88
C TRP A 218 -8.22 -14.13 -8.44
N MET A 219 -8.16 -15.45 -8.31
CA MET A 219 -6.95 -16.21 -8.64
C MET A 219 -6.67 -16.32 -10.13
N GLY A 220 -7.70 -16.31 -10.98
CA GLY A 220 -7.54 -16.25 -12.44
C GLY A 220 -6.97 -14.93 -12.96
N SER A 221 -6.96 -13.88 -12.12
CA SER A 221 -6.60 -12.51 -12.52
C SER A 221 -5.19 -12.09 -12.08
N TYR A 222 -4.49 -12.89 -11.27
CA TYR A 222 -3.14 -12.54 -10.82
C TYR A 222 -2.13 -12.53 -11.97
N PRO A 223 -1.24 -11.53 -12.03
CA PRO A 223 -0.23 -11.47 -13.08
C PRO A 223 0.81 -12.55 -12.85
N SER A 224 1.38 -13.06 -13.93
CA SER A 224 2.45 -14.07 -13.88
C SER A 224 3.75 -13.55 -13.26
N SER A 225 3.87 -12.23 -13.09
CA SER A 225 4.96 -11.56 -12.37
C SER A 225 4.81 -11.58 -10.85
N LEU A 226 3.66 -11.97 -10.31
CA LEU A 226 3.42 -11.96 -8.86
C LEU A 226 4.29 -13.00 -8.18
N GLU A 227 5.16 -12.57 -7.28
CA GLU A 227 6.12 -13.41 -6.55
C GLU A 227 5.64 -13.66 -5.11
N THR A 228 4.87 -12.74 -4.53
CA THR A 228 4.43 -12.83 -3.14
C THR A 228 3.03 -12.25 -2.95
N LEU A 229 2.17 -13.02 -2.29
CA LEU A 229 0.78 -12.70 -1.96
C LEU A 229 0.56 -12.85 -0.45
N PHE A 230 0.17 -11.79 0.22
CA PHE A 230 -0.22 -11.76 1.63
C PHE A 230 -1.73 -11.62 1.70
N VAL A 231 -2.39 -12.51 2.45
CA VAL A 231 -3.84 -12.48 2.67
C VAL A 231 -4.15 -12.79 4.12
N LEU A 232 -5.27 -12.25 4.62
CA LEU A 232 -5.81 -12.73 5.89
C LEU A 232 -6.30 -14.16 5.70
N ARG A 233 -6.02 -15.00 6.69
CA ARG A 233 -6.44 -16.39 6.64
C ARG A 233 -7.96 -16.48 6.75
N GLU A 234 -8.55 -17.33 5.92
CA GLU A 234 -9.97 -17.66 5.99
C GLU A 234 -10.25 -18.57 7.20
N LEU A 235 -11.31 -18.26 7.95
CA LEU A 235 -11.73 -19.05 9.11
C LEU A 235 -12.01 -20.52 8.74
N GLU A 236 -12.60 -20.74 7.57
CA GLU A 236 -13.00 -22.05 7.07
C GLU A 236 -12.11 -22.54 5.91
N LEU A 237 -10.83 -22.12 5.87
CA LEU A 237 -9.89 -22.50 4.83
C LEU A 237 -9.88 -24.03 4.62
N ASP A 238 -10.28 -24.48 3.42
CA ASP A 238 -10.32 -25.88 3.03
C ASP A 238 -9.22 -26.21 2.01
N ARG A 239 -9.05 -27.50 1.72
CA ARG A 239 -8.16 -28.01 0.69
C ARG A 239 -8.49 -27.44 -0.70
N LEU A 240 -9.77 -27.16 -0.97
CA LEU A 240 -10.23 -26.70 -2.29
C LEU A 240 -9.67 -25.31 -2.60
N ASP A 241 -9.62 -24.43 -1.60
CA ASP A 241 -9.09 -23.07 -1.73
C ASP A 241 -7.60 -23.12 -2.04
N ILE A 242 -6.86 -23.98 -1.33
CA ILE A 242 -5.44 -24.21 -1.58
C ILE A 242 -5.22 -24.77 -2.99
N ASP A 243 -5.93 -25.83 -3.37
CA ASP A 243 -5.79 -26.46 -4.68
C ASP A 243 -6.11 -25.47 -5.80
N ALA A 244 -7.09 -24.60 -5.59
CA ALA A 244 -7.48 -23.57 -6.54
C ALA A 244 -6.34 -22.55 -6.79
N ILE A 245 -5.54 -22.15 -5.78
CA ILE A 245 -4.33 -21.33 -6.01
C ILE A 245 -3.36 -22.04 -6.96
N PHE A 246 -3.04 -23.31 -6.67
CA PHE A 246 -2.11 -24.10 -7.47
C PHE A 246 -2.61 -24.29 -8.91
N ASN A 247 -3.91 -24.45 -9.10
CA ASN A 247 -4.53 -24.67 -10.40
C ASN A 247 -4.59 -23.39 -11.24
N HIS A 248 -4.83 -22.24 -10.62
CA HIS A 248 -5.03 -20.97 -11.33
C HIS A 248 -3.74 -20.22 -11.60
N TYR A 249 -2.76 -20.24 -10.69
CA TYR A 249 -1.54 -19.47 -10.88
C TYR A 249 -0.67 -20.04 -12.02
N LYS A 250 -0.30 -19.17 -12.98
CA LYS A 250 0.50 -19.52 -14.17
C LYS A 250 1.88 -18.84 -14.23
N GLY A 251 2.31 -18.21 -13.15
CA GLY A 251 3.63 -17.59 -13.07
C GLY A 251 4.74 -18.59 -12.72
N LYS A 252 5.93 -18.06 -12.40
CA LYS A 252 7.13 -18.88 -12.17
C LYS A 252 7.23 -19.43 -10.75
N SER A 253 6.95 -18.58 -9.76
CA SER A 253 7.00 -18.92 -8.35
C SER A 253 6.17 -17.92 -7.56
N LEU A 254 5.35 -18.41 -6.63
CA LEU A 254 4.49 -17.60 -5.78
C LEU A 254 4.59 -18.06 -4.33
N ASP A 255 4.95 -17.13 -3.45
CA ASP A 255 4.78 -17.28 -2.02
C ASP A 255 3.42 -16.73 -1.59
N VAL A 256 2.50 -17.59 -1.17
CA VAL A 256 1.26 -17.19 -0.52
C VAL A 256 1.48 -17.22 0.99
N VAL A 257 1.18 -16.12 1.66
CA VAL A 257 1.39 -15.94 3.08
C VAL A 257 0.05 -15.68 3.74
N LEU A 258 -0.36 -16.61 4.59
CA LEU A 258 -1.58 -16.56 5.36
C LEU A 258 -1.31 -15.89 6.71
N ILE A 259 -2.01 -14.80 6.99
CA ILE A 259 -1.84 -14.00 8.20
C ILE A 259 -2.99 -14.33 9.14
N ASP A 260 -2.65 -14.75 10.35
CA ASP A 260 -3.62 -15.03 11.42
C ASP A 260 -2.92 -15.03 12.77
N VAL A 261 -3.68 -15.21 13.85
CA VAL A 261 -3.13 -15.53 15.17
C VAL A 261 -2.74 -17.02 15.26
N SER A 262 -1.74 -17.32 16.07
CA SER A 262 -1.19 -18.68 16.26
C SER A 262 -2.22 -19.79 16.44
N ALA A 263 -3.30 -19.51 17.17
CA ALA A 263 -4.35 -20.47 17.51
C ALA A 263 -5.15 -20.95 16.28
N ASN A 264 -5.22 -20.13 15.22
CA ASN A 264 -6.03 -20.41 14.03
C ASN A 264 -5.21 -21.08 12.91
N HIS A 265 -3.89 -21.14 13.07
CA HIS A 265 -3.05 -21.82 12.09
C HIS A 265 -3.23 -23.34 12.12
N GLN A 266 -3.85 -23.85 11.07
CA GLN A 266 -4.05 -25.29 10.87
C GLN A 266 -3.86 -25.64 9.39
N THR A 267 -3.31 -26.82 9.10
CA THR A 267 -3.31 -27.34 7.74
C THR A 267 -4.66 -28.02 7.47
N PRO A 268 -5.41 -27.62 6.42
CA PRO A 268 -6.70 -28.25 6.10
C PRO A 268 -6.56 -29.74 5.80
N THR A 269 -7.58 -30.53 6.16
CA THR A 269 -7.54 -31.99 6.02
C THR A 269 -7.47 -32.40 4.55
N GLY A 270 -6.54 -33.30 4.22
CA GLY A 270 -6.42 -33.82 2.86
C GLY A 270 -5.81 -32.84 1.86
N THR A 271 -5.16 -31.78 2.34
CA THR A 271 -4.25 -30.98 1.50
C THR A 271 -3.13 -31.85 0.95
N ARG A 272 -2.69 -31.52 -0.26
CA ARG A 272 -1.58 -32.19 -0.94
C ARG A 272 -0.27 -32.11 -0.17
N GLU A 273 0.68 -32.95 -0.57
CA GLU A 273 2.06 -32.85 -0.08
C GLU A 273 2.79 -31.66 -0.71
N TRP A 274 3.50 -30.91 0.14
CA TRP A 274 4.39 -29.84 -0.31
C TRP A 274 5.68 -30.43 -0.85
N ARG A 275 6.10 -29.93 -2.01
CA ARG A 275 7.40 -30.23 -2.60
C ARG A 275 8.24 -28.96 -2.68
N ASP A 276 9.56 -29.13 -2.63
CA ASP A 276 10.48 -27.99 -2.70
C ASP A 276 10.48 -27.32 -4.09
N ASP A 277 10.08 -28.06 -5.12
CA ASP A 277 9.96 -27.60 -6.51
C ASP A 277 8.54 -27.09 -6.86
N ASP A 278 7.63 -27.01 -5.89
CA ASP A 278 6.30 -26.48 -6.13
C ASP A 278 6.36 -24.99 -6.53
N ILE A 279 5.64 -24.66 -7.61
CA ILE A 279 5.50 -23.27 -8.09
C ILE A 279 4.83 -22.37 -7.06
N VAL A 280 3.92 -22.91 -6.25
CA VAL A 280 3.18 -22.19 -5.21
C VAL A 280 3.65 -22.70 -3.85
N ARG A 281 3.89 -21.75 -2.96
CA ARG A 281 4.47 -21.98 -1.66
C ARG A 281 3.61 -21.30 -0.60
N ILE A 282 2.94 -22.08 0.24
CA ILE A 282 2.12 -21.56 1.34
C ILE A 282 2.96 -21.36 2.61
N TRP A 283 2.84 -20.19 3.20
CA TRP A 283 3.50 -19.75 4.43
C TRP A 283 2.45 -19.22 5.40
N GLU A 284 2.82 -19.16 6.67
CA GLU A 284 2.00 -18.58 7.74
C GLU A 284 2.81 -17.50 8.47
N ILE A 285 2.12 -16.44 8.86
CA ILE A 285 2.63 -15.44 9.80
C ILE A 285 1.70 -15.39 10.99
N ASP A 286 2.31 -15.44 12.16
CA ASP A 286 1.65 -15.37 13.45
C ASP A 286 1.60 -13.91 13.93
N VAL A 287 0.38 -13.38 14.06
CA VAL A 287 0.12 -12.06 14.62
C VAL A 287 0.10 -12.16 16.14
N PRO A 288 0.99 -11.45 16.87
CA PRO A 288 1.02 -11.52 18.32
C PRO A 288 -0.31 -11.02 18.93
N LYS A 289 -1.03 -11.91 19.59
CA LYS A 289 -2.24 -11.57 20.35
C LYS A 289 -1.89 -11.25 21.81
N SER A 290 -2.53 -10.23 22.37
CA SER A 290 -2.35 -9.90 23.78
C SER A 290 -2.74 -11.08 24.70
N TYR A 291 -2.13 -11.15 25.89
CA TYR A 291 -2.43 -12.22 26.86
C TYR A 291 -3.91 -12.24 27.29
N TYR A 292 -4.58 -11.10 27.28
CA TYR A 292 -5.98 -10.99 27.70
C TYR A 292 -6.97 -11.50 26.65
N GLY A 293 -6.56 -11.51 25.37
CA GLY A 293 -7.30 -12.15 24.29
C GLY A 293 -8.67 -11.53 23.98
N ASP A 294 -8.91 -10.30 24.44
CA ASP A 294 -10.15 -9.54 24.27
C ASP A 294 -10.26 -8.86 22.90
N GLU A 295 -9.19 -8.90 22.12
CA GLU A 295 -9.12 -8.41 20.74
C GLU A 295 -9.78 -9.41 19.78
N ASP A 296 -10.54 -8.86 18.83
CA ASP A 296 -11.06 -9.61 17.69
C ASP A 296 -9.91 -9.94 16.72
N ASP A 297 -9.76 -11.22 16.37
CA ASP A 297 -8.60 -11.71 15.59
C ASP A 297 -8.51 -11.07 14.20
N LEU A 298 -9.66 -10.84 13.55
CA LEU A 298 -9.71 -10.25 12.22
C LEU A 298 -9.27 -8.77 12.28
N ILE A 299 -9.80 -8.02 13.25
CA ILE A 299 -9.41 -6.62 13.45
C ILE A 299 -7.91 -6.52 13.79
N LEU A 300 -7.41 -7.39 14.66
CA LEU A 300 -6.01 -7.43 15.04
C LEU A 300 -5.10 -7.69 13.82
N CYS A 301 -5.42 -8.69 13.00
CA CYS A 301 -4.64 -9.04 11.83
C CYS A 301 -4.71 -7.96 10.73
N ASP A 302 -5.88 -7.35 10.49
CA ASP A 302 -6.05 -6.24 9.56
C ASP A 302 -5.17 -5.05 9.97
N LEU A 303 -5.24 -4.63 11.24
CA LEU A 303 -4.40 -3.54 11.77
C LEU A 303 -2.90 -3.85 11.66
N TRP A 304 -2.51 -5.08 11.97
CA TRP A 304 -1.13 -5.53 11.86
C TRP A 304 -0.61 -5.43 10.42
N VAL A 305 -1.43 -5.79 9.42
CA VAL A 305 -1.08 -5.63 8.00
C VAL A 305 -0.84 -4.16 7.68
N TRP A 306 -1.74 -3.26 8.08
CA TRP A 306 -1.61 -1.84 7.80
C TRP A 306 -0.39 -1.21 8.46
N GLU A 307 -0.12 -1.55 9.73
CA GLU A 307 1.04 -1.05 10.46
C GLU A 307 2.35 -1.39 9.74
N HIS A 308 2.53 -2.65 9.36
CA HIS A 308 3.74 -3.08 8.65
C HIS A 308 3.78 -2.68 7.18
N ALA A 309 2.64 -2.51 6.52
CA ALA A 309 2.55 -1.98 5.17
C ALA A 309 3.07 -0.52 5.14
N VAL A 310 2.58 0.32 6.04
CA VAL A 310 3.01 1.72 6.16
C VAL A 310 4.49 1.80 6.50
N ALA A 311 4.95 0.99 7.46
CA ALA A 311 6.36 0.92 7.86
C ALA A 311 7.29 0.37 6.77
N GLY A 312 6.75 -0.26 5.72
CA GLY A 312 7.54 -0.89 4.65
C GLY A 312 8.23 -2.19 5.07
N THR A 313 7.74 -2.84 6.13
CA THR A 313 8.33 -4.04 6.72
C THR A 313 7.52 -5.32 6.47
N LEU A 314 6.30 -5.21 5.92
CA LEU A 314 5.36 -6.32 5.76
C LEU A 314 5.95 -7.53 5.02
N PHE A 315 6.58 -7.30 3.88
CA PHE A 315 7.13 -8.39 3.06
C PHE A 315 8.45 -8.97 3.59
N ALA A 316 9.03 -8.35 4.61
CA ALA A 316 10.26 -8.81 5.27
C ALA A 316 9.98 -9.55 6.59
N GLN A 317 8.71 -9.69 6.98
CA GLN A 317 8.33 -10.38 8.20
C GLN A 317 8.75 -11.86 8.17
N GLU A 318 9.14 -12.37 9.33
CA GLU A 318 9.44 -13.78 9.48
C GLU A 318 8.19 -14.61 9.22
N LYS A 319 8.31 -15.62 8.37
CA LYS A 319 7.22 -16.49 7.95
C LYS A 319 7.62 -17.94 8.12
N ARG A 320 6.70 -18.79 8.56
CA ARG A 320 6.91 -20.23 8.74
C ARG A 320 6.23 -21.00 7.62
N ARG A 321 6.85 -22.10 7.17
CA ARG A 321 6.24 -22.95 6.13
C ARG A 321 5.02 -23.66 6.73
N MET A 322 3.86 -23.59 6.06
CA MET A 322 2.70 -24.39 6.45
C MET A 322 3.08 -25.87 6.35
N ARG A 323 2.79 -26.67 7.37
CA ARG A 323 3.07 -28.12 7.36
C ARG A 323 2.19 -28.83 6.34
N SER A 324 2.64 -29.96 5.79
CA SER A 324 1.78 -30.79 4.95
C SER A 324 0.89 -31.67 5.82
N TRP A 325 -0.24 -32.13 5.27
CA TRP A 325 -1.17 -32.98 6.03
C TRP A 325 -0.49 -34.25 6.57
N ASN A 326 0.35 -34.90 5.76
CA ASN A 326 1.08 -36.12 6.18
C ASN A 326 2.11 -35.84 7.29
N GLN A 327 2.75 -34.66 7.28
CA GLN A 327 3.65 -34.25 8.37
C GLN A 327 2.87 -34.08 9.69
N LEU A 328 1.65 -33.56 9.63
CA LEU A 328 0.77 -33.48 10.80
C LEU A 328 0.33 -34.88 11.26
N GLN A 329 -0.09 -35.75 10.34
CA GLN A 329 -0.49 -37.12 10.69
C GLN A 329 0.66 -37.89 11.36
N ALA A 330 1.89 -37.80 10.83
CA ALA A 330 3.05 -38.41 11.43
C ALA A 330 3.34 -37.87 12.84
N ALA A 331 3.17 -36.56 13.06
CA ALA A 331 3.32 -35.95 14.37
C ALA A 331 2.23 -36.39 15.36
N LEU A 332 0.98 -36.53 14.91
CA LEU A 332 -0.13 -37.01 15.74
C LEU A 332 0.07 -38.46 16.18
N VAL A 333 0.56 -39.33 15.28
CA VAL A 333 0.86 -40.74 15.59
C VAL A 333 2.04 -40.87 16.59
N GLN A 334 2.95 -39.91 16.63
CA GLN A 334 4.06 -39.90 17.62
C GLN A 334 3.66 -39.36 18.99
N VAL A 335 2.50 -38.71 19.12
CA VAL A 335 2.02 -38.09 20.37
C VAL A 335 1.01 -38.97 21.11
N GLU A 336 0.56 -40.10 20.54
CA GLU A 336 -0.23 -41.10 21.28
C GLU A 336 0.64 -41.78 22.37
N PRO A 337 0.34 -41.61 23.67
CA PRO A 337 1.03 -42.33 24.72
C PRO A 337 0.52 -43.78 24.80
N ALA A 338 1.43 -44.69 25.12
CA ALA A 338 1.15 -46.08 25.46
C ALA A 338 0.29 -46.23 26.73
#